data_AF-A0A3P9QFJ0-F1
#
_entry.id   AF-A0A3P9QFJ0-F1
#
_cell.length_a   1.000
_cell.length_b   1.000
_cell.length_c   1.000
_cell.angle_alpha   90.00
_cell.angle_beta   90.00
_cell.angle_gamma   90.00
#
_symmetry.space_group_name_H-M   'P 1'
#
loop_
_entity.id
_entity.type
_entity.pdbx_description
1 polymer ?
#
loop_
_entity_poly.entity_id
_entity_poly.type
_entity_poly.pdbx_seq_one_letter_code
_entity_poly.pdbx_strand_id
1 'polypeptide(L)'
;MQTFLFLLTERALSSNFNKPPIISRSLCLFPSSIRVIKEDYFQIYLSGEQIPLCAQQLWIKMCIFVSRIALYNNICFYALLFQIGVIFLIFLELHSIVETLIKTTNSSLFQRRTVKELLWGYTDPILRGDVGFFLDYNNTYDGPFDVFTGKDDIANVGKIDKWKESNLSFWNDEYCDMLNGTDASSFPPFVNKKDPLFFFSSDICRSVSASYERTMNLKGIDVYRFSLHALTLASPEVNPDNKCFCSNMKTTKNCTLAGVLDISACQQGRPIYISLPHFLHGSPSLRTDVLGLNPHEEHHKTFLDVEPTSGFTLNFAKRIQVNMMYGPSKVITVLKKVKDYTLFPLVWLNETATLDDETAEMFKKELISRIQMLEIIQQVLLGVGIGVFLLCLLGFFIVRRSHNKKELA
;
A
#
# COMPACT_ATOMS: atom_id res chain seq x y z
N MET A 1 -47.04 -33.56 -15.95
CA MET A 1 -48.16 -32.76 -16.46
C MET A 1 -47.56 -31.55 -17.16
N GLN A 2 -47.57 -31.61 -18.50
CA GLN A 2 -47.34 -30.57 -19.53
C GLN A 2 -46.16 -29.58 -19.45
N THR A 3 -45.15 -29.93 -20.25
CA THR A 3 -44.40 -29.13 -21.25
C THR A 3 -45.16 -27.94 -21.86
N PHE A 4 -44.47 -26.82 -22.09
CA PHE A 4 -44.61 -25.99 -23.30
C PHE A 4 -43.26 -25.38 -23.70
N LEU A 5 -42.99 -25.43 -25.01
CA LEU A 5 -41.77 -25.09 -25.75
C LEU A 5 -42.17 -24.19 -26.94
N PHE A 6 -41.19 -23.54 -27.57
CA PHE A 6 -41.12 -22.81 -28.87
C PHE A 6 -41.07 -21.25 -28.77
N LEU A 7 -39.95 -20.56 -29.14
CA LEU A 7 -39.31 -20.28 -30.48
C LEU A 7 -40.08 -19.16 -31.22
N LEU A 8 -39.56 -18.12 -31.89
CA LEU A 8 -38.34 -17.74 -32.66
C LEU A 8 -38.26 -16.17 -32.65
N THR A 9 -37.18 -15.45 -32.97
CA THR A 9 -36.56 -15.33 -34.30
C THR A 9 -35.20 -14.63 -34.28
N GLU A 10 -34.32 -15.14 -35.14
CA GLU A 10 -33.02 -14.61 -35.55
C GLU A 10 -33.06 -14.46 -37.09
N ARG A 11 -32.55 -13.35 -37.65
CA ARG A 11 -32.08 -13.10 -39.04
C ARG A 11 -31.92 -11.59 -39.22
N ALA A 12 -30.94 -11.01 -39.91
CA ALA A 12 -29.70 -11.44 -40.58
C ALA A 12 -28.98 -10.11 -40.94
N LEU A 13 -27.66 -10.00 -40.98
CA LEU A 13 -26.88 -10.31 -42.19
C LEU A 13 -25.38 -10.38 -41.86
N SER A 14 -24.76 -11.44 -42.38
CA SER A 14 -23.34 -11.74 -42.35
C SER A 14 -22.54 -10.93 -43.38
N SER A 15 -21.25 -10.69 -43.13
CA SER A 15 -20.23 -10.90 -44.16
C SER A 15 -18.83 -11.14 -43.57
N ASN A 16 -18.20 -12.22 -44.05
CA ASN A 16 -16.76 -12.49 -44.17
C ASN A 16 -15.90 -12.72 -42.91
N PHE A 17 -15.88 -13.98 -42.47
CA PHE A 17 -14.73 -14.60 -41.80
C PHE A 17 -13.75 -15.14 -42.86
N ASN A 18 -12.57 -14.50 -42.96
CA ASN A 18 -11.33 -15.14 -43.42
C ASN A 18 -10.14 -14.29 -42.96
N LYS A 19 -9.57 -14.59 -41.79
CA LYS A 19 -8.19 -14.27 -41.35
C LYS A 19 -7.88 -14.96 -40.00
N PRO A 20 -6.62 -15.38 -39.76
CA PRO A 20 -6.21 -16.23 -38.63
C PRO A 20 -6.24 -15.47 -37.28
N PRO A 21 -6.18 -16.16 -36.12
CA PRO A 21 -6.37 -15.53 -34.82
C PRO A 21 -5.28 -14.49 -34.55
N ILE A 22 -5.70 -13.24 -34.41
CA ILE A 22 -4.87 -12.15 -33.90
C ILE A 22 -4.71 -12.40 -32.40
N ILE A 23 -3.48 -12.70 -31.99
CA ILE A 23 -3.03 -12.63 -30.60
C ILE A 23 -3.25 -11.17 -30.16
N SER A 24 -4.32 -10.90 -29.42
CA SER A 24 -4.53 -9.60 -28.79
C SER A 24 -3.53 -9.45 -27.64
N ARG A 25 -2.35 -8.91 -27.95
CA ARG A 25 -1.53 -8.20 -26.97
C ARG A 25 -2.31 -6.96 -26.55
N SER A 26 -3.04 -7.04 -25.45
CA SER A 26 -3.58 -5.88 -24.76
C SER A 26 -2.41 -5.14 -24.11
N LEU A 27 -1.79 -4.23 -24.87
CA LEU A 27 -0.84 -3.25 -24.33
C LEU A 27 -1.64 -2.26 -23.47
N CYS A 28 -1.53 -2.36 -22.15
CA CYS A 28 -1.96 -1.29 -21.24
C CYS A 28 -0.98 -0.10 -21.40
N LEU A 29 -1.28 0.81 -22.32
CA LEU A 29 -0.62 2.11 -22.39
C LEU A 29 -1.35 3.05 -21.42
N PHE A 30 -0.72 3.40 -20.31
CA PHE A 30 -1.17 4.48 -19.43
C PHE A 30 -0.64 5.82 -19.96
N PRO A 31 -1.50 6.78 -20.39
CA PRO A 31 -1.05 8.14 -20.63
C PRO A 31 -1.05 8.91 -19.31
N SER A 32 0.11 9.06 -18.67
CA SER A 32 0.27 9.92 -17.50
C SER A 32 0.67 11.35 -17.94
N SER A 33 -0.22 12.32 -17.80
CA SER A 33 0.14 13.75 -17.87
C SER A 33 -0.02 14.38 -16.49
N ILE A 34 1.09 14.88 -15.93
CA ILE A 34 1.14 15.51 -14.60
C ILE A 34 1.21 17.03 -14.76
N ARG A 35 0.28 17.76 -14.11
CA ARG A 35 0.25 19.24 -14.12
C ARG A 35 0.42 19.79 -12.70
N VAL A 36 1.36 20.71 -12.51
CA VAL A 36 1.68 21.37 -11.23
C VAL A 36 0.74 22.57 -11.00
N ILE A 37 0.07 22.66 -9.85
CA ILE A 37 -0.81 23.80 -9.53
C ILE A 37 -0.58 24.29 -8.08
N LYS A 38 -0.02 25.52 -7.97
CA LYS A 38 0.08 26.44 -6.81
C LYS A 38 1.05 26.16 -5.64
N GLU A 39 1.49 27.26 -5.00
CA GLU A 39 2.78 27.43 -4.30
C GLU A 39 2.91 27.00 -2.83
N ASP A 40 1.87 26.47 -2.16
CA ASP A 40 2.00 26.10 -0.73
C ASP A 40 1.74 24.62 -0.41
N TYR A 41 1.25 23.83 -1.38
CA TYR A 41 0.99 22.40 -1.27
C TYR A 41 1.09 21.76 -2.66
N PHE A 42 1.80 20.64 -2.83
CA PHE A 42 1.81 19.91 -4.11
C PHE A 42 0.73 18.83 -4.10
N GLN A 43 -0.26 18.98 -4.99
CA GLN A 43 -1.27 17.96 -5.29
C GLN A 43 -1.00 17.44 -6.70
N ILE A 44 -0.60 16.16 -6.80
CA ILE A 44 -0.42 15.47 -8.08
C ILE A 44 -1.76 14.80 -8.41
N TYR A 45 -2.33 15.18 -9.56
CA TYR A 45 -3.57 14.61 -10.11
C TYR A 45 -3.20 13.49 -11.07
N LEU A 46 -3.61 12.25 -10.79
CA LEU A 46 -3.61 11.18 -11.78
C LEU A 46 -5.06 11.03 -12.28
N SER A 47 -5.34 11.58 -13.47
CA SER A 47 -6.64 11.47 -14.14
C SER A 47 -6.43 10.89 -15.53
N GLY A 48 -6.96 9.69 -15.77
CA GLY A 48 -7.12 9.12 -17.11
C GLY A 48 -8.60 9.07 -17.48
N GLU A 49 -8.97 9.63 -18.63
CA GLU A 49 -10.30 9.39 -19.23
C GLU A 49 -10.32 7.97 -19.83
N GLN A 50 -11.35 7.20 -19.49
CA GLN A 50 -11.58 5.76 -19.75
C GLN A 50 -10.90 4.79 -18.77
N ILE A 51 -11.54 4.63 -17.62
CA ILE A 51 -11.17 3.65 -16.59
C ILE A 51 -12.21 2.53 -16.55
N PRO A 52 -11.83 1.25 -16.77
CA PRO A 52 -12.63 0.12 -16.32
C PRO A 52 -12.49 -0.02 -14.79
N LEU A 53 -13.61 -0.01 -14.04
CA LEU A 53 -13.93 -0.45 -12.64
C LEU A 53 -12.86 -0.56 -11.52
N CYS A 54 -11.57 -0.29 -11.76
CA CYS A 54 -10.44 -0.62 -10.89
C CYS A 54 -9.44 0.54 -10.75
N ALA A 55 -9.56 1.65 -11.50
CA ALA A 55 -8.72 2.84 -11.24
C ALA A 55 -9.54 3.92 -10.52
N GLN A 56 -9.45 3.95 -9.20
CA GLN A 56 -9.94 5.07 -8.41
C GLN A 56 -9.11 6.33 -8.72
N GLN A 57 -9.71 7.50 -8.56
CA GLN A 57 -9.04 8.80 -8.72
C GLN A 57 -7.97 8.94 -7.62
N LEU A 58 -6.70 8.74 -8.00
CA LEU A 58 -5.56 8.73 -7.08
C LEU A 58 -5.04 10.15 -6.87
N TRP A 59 -4.91 10.55 -5.61
CA TRP A 59 -4.47 11.86 -5.17
C TRP A 59 -3.20 11.73 -4.34
N ILE A 60 -2.04 12.08 -4.91
CA ILE A 60 -0.79 12.13 -4.15
C ILE A 60 -0.58 13.58 -3.69
N LYS A 61 -0.73 13.82 -2.39
CA LYS A 61 -0.29 15.06 -1.75
C LYS A 61 1.11 14.84 -1.19
N MET A 62 2.10 15.55 -1.73
CA MET A 62 3.43 15.61 -1.12
C MET A 62 3.53 16.88 -0.28
N CYS A 63 3.76 16.71 1.02
CA CYS A 63 4.10 17.83 1.89
C CYS A 63 5.61 18.02 1.84
N ILE A 64 6.00 18.96 0.98
CA ILE A 64 7.38 19.38 0.82
C ILE A 64 7.46 20.79 1.38
N PHE A 65 8.12 20.97 2.52
CA PHE A 65 8.25 22.28 3.16
C PHE A 65 9.16 23.19 2.31
N VAL A 66 8.58 24.28 1.78
CA VAL A 66 9.23 25.46 1.18
C VAL A 66 9.86 25.26 -0.20
N SER A 67 9.55 26.20 -1.10
CA SER A 67 9.99 26.35 -2.51
C SER A 67 11.50 26.43 -2.75
N ARG A 68 12.33 26.25 -1.71
CA ARG A 68 13.80 26.15 -1.77
C ARG A 68 14.29 25.30 -0.60
N ILE A 69 14.64 24.05 -0.87
CA ILE A 69 15.01 23.11 0.19
C ILE A 69 16.51 22.87 0.17
N ALA A 70 17.13 23.01 1.33
CA ALA A 70 18.47 22.51 1.59
C ALA A 70 18.38 21.00 1.85
N LEU A 71 18.44 20.17 0.81
CA LEU A 71 18.40 18.71 0.93
C LEU A 71 19.79 18.12 1.03
N TYR A 72 19.88 17.03 1.77
CA TYR A 72 21.14 16.39 2.10
C TYR A 72 21.70 15.63 0.88
N ASN A 73 22.95 15.91 0.52
CA ASN A 73 23.58 15.60 -0.77
C ASN A 73 24.11 14.14 -0.87
N ASN A 74 23.58 13.25 -0.04
CA ASN A 74 24.21 11.96 0.23
C ASN A 74 23.42 10.78 -0.36
N ILE A 75 22.29 11.02 -1.04
CA ILE A 75 21.67 10.02 -1.95
C ILE A 75 22.75 9.42 -2.87
N CYS A 76 23.73 10.26 -3.24
CA CYS A 76 24.86 9.96 -4.10
C CYS A 76 26.01 9.16 -3.44
N PHE A 77 26.26 9.40 -2.15
CA PHE A 77 27.46 8.93 -1.45
C PHE A 77 27.50 7.40 -1.25
N TYR A 78 26.34 6.77 -1.09
CA TYR A 78 26.21 5.31 -0.99
C TYR A 78 25.87 4.62 -2.31
N ALA A 79 25.36 5.33 -3.32
CA ALA A 79 25.23 4.76 -4.67
C ALA A 79 26.60 4.42 -5.27
N LEU A 80 27.63 5.22 -4.94
CA LEU A 80 29.03 4.99 -5.33
C LEU A 80 29.66 3.76 -4.65
N LEU A 81 29.10 3.31 -3.52
CA LEU A 81 29.63 2.20 -2.72
C LEU A 81 29.37 0.80 -3.32
N PHE A 82 28.49 0.65 -4.32
CA PHE A 82 28.04 -0.69 -4.78
C PHE A 82 28.27 -1.01 -6.26
N GLN A 83 28.74 -0.07 -7.10
CA GLN A 83 29.24 -0.43 -8.43
C GLN A 83 30.54 -1.25 -8.39
N ILE A 84 31.17 -1.36 -7.21
CA ILE A 84 32.37 -2.17 -6.99
C ILE A 84 32.11 -3.03 -5.75
N GLY A 85 31.58 -4.24 -5.97
CA GLY A 85 31.34 -5.20 -4.91
C GLY A 85 32.64 -5.70 -4.29
N VAL A 86 33.20 -4.99 -3.30
CA VAL A 86 34.31 -5.49 -2.48
C VAL A 86 34.27 -4.94 -1.04
N ILE A 87 33.98 -5.86 -0.12
CA ILE A 87 34.49 -6.06 1.25
C ILE A 87 35.24 -4.88 1.93
N PHE A 88 34.69 -4.49 3.08
CA PHE A 88 35.18 -3.83 4.33
C PHE A 88 36.61 -3.24 4.48
N LEU A 89 37.62 -3.58 3.68
CA LEU A 89 38.97 -2.99 3.73
C LEU A 89 39.12 -1.71 2.88
N ILE A 90 38.15 -1.42 2.00
CA ILE A 90 38.16 -0.28 1.07
C ILE A 90 37.63 1.03 1.71
N PHE A 91 37.07 0.95 2.92
CA PHE A 91 36.32 2.06 3.54
C PHE A 91 37.14 3.35 3.77
N LEU A 92 38.46 3.26 3.95
CA LEU A 92 39.34 4.42 4.18
C LEU A 92 39.85 5.06 2.88
N GLU A 93 40.19 4.26 1.87
CA GLU A 93 40.64 4.78 0.57
C GLU A 93 39.48 5.44 -0.19
N LEU A 94 38.28 4.86 -0.12
CA LEU A 94 37.11 5.42 -0.79
C LEU A 94 36.67 6.76 -0.16
N HIS A 95 36.70 6.90 1.17
CA HIS A 95 36.41 8.18 1.81
C HIS A 95 37.35 9.30 1.37
N SER A 96 38.60 8.97 1.06
CA SER A 96 39.61 9.94 0.61
C SER A 96 39.35 10.39 -0.83
N ILE A 97 38.97 9.47 -1.71
CA ILE A 97 38.52 9.77 -3.08
C ILE A 97 37.26 10.64 -3.03
N VAL A 98 36.30 10.29 -2.19
CA VAL A 98 35.05 11.02 -2.06
C VAL A 98 35.28 12.44 -1.51
N GLU A 99 36.12 12.61 -0.49
CA GLU A 99 36.51 13.94 0.00
C GLU A 99 37.17 14.78 -1.11
N THR A 100 37.97 14.14 -1.97
CA THR A 100 38.57 14.82 -3.13
C THR A 100 37.49 15.25 -4.13
N LEU A 101 36.55 14.38 -4.49
CA LEU A 101 35.46 14.70 -5.41
C LEU A 101 34.52 15.79 -4.85
N ILE A 102 34.21 15.75 -3.55
CA ILE A 102 33.42 16.77 -2.86
C ILE A 102 34.12 18.13 -2.99
N LYS A 103 35.43 18.19 -2.74
CA LYS A 103 36.23 19.41 -2.89
C LYS A 103 36.31 19.90 -4.32
N THR A 104 36.55 19.00 -5.28
CA THR A 104 36.71 19.34 -6.70
C THR A 104 35.40 19.85 -7.32
N THR A 105 34.27 19.26 -6.93
CA THR A 105 32.95 19.68 -7.42
C THR A 105 32.34 20.82 -6.60
N ASN A 106 33.05 21.29 -5.57
CA ASN A 106 32.57 22.28 -4.59
C ASN A 106 31.20 21.90 -4.00
N SER A 107 31.00 20.60 -3.79
CA SER A 107 29.76 20.06 -3.26
C SER A 107 29.68 20.25 -1.75
N SER A 108 28.50 20.59 -1.24
CA SER A 108 28.23 20.68 0.19
C SER A 108 27.32 19.55 0.64
N LEU A 109 27.29 19.33 1.95
CA LEU A 109 26.41 18.34 2.58
C LEU A 109 24.93 18.65 2.41
N PHE A 110 24.59 19.94 2.38
CA PHE A 110 23.26 20.42 2.06
C PHE A 110 23.30 21.14 0.73
N GLN A 111 22.40 20.80 -0.17
CA GLN A 111 22.28 21.38 -1.51
C GLN A 111 20.91 22.03 -1.67
N ARG A 112 20.85 23.10 -2.46
CA ARG A 112 19.58 23.72 -2.81
C ARG A 112 19.13 23.22 -4.18
N ARG A 113 17.97 22.57 -4.23
CA ARG A 113 17.35 22.06 -5.47
C ARG A 113 15.88 22.44 -5.52
N THR A 114 15.35 22.48 -6.74
CA THR A 114 13.91 22.61 -6.96
C THR A 114 13.20 21.30 -6.63
N VAL A 115 11.92 21.37 -6.31
CA VAL A 115 11.09 20.18 -6.08
C VAL A 115 11.12 19.24 -7.27
N LYS A 116 11.06 19.79 -8.50
CA LYS A 116 11.11 18.99 -9.73
C LYS A 116 12.40 18.17 -9.83
N GLU A 117 13.55 18.78 -9.56
CA GLU A 117 14.86 18.11 -9.57
C GLU A 117 14.92 16.98 -8.52
N LEU A 118 14.42 17.24 -7.31
CA LEU A 118 14.49 16.27 -6.21
C LEU A 118 13.59 15.05 -6.45
N LEU A 119 12.42 15.26 -7.03
CA LEU A 119 11.48 14.18 -7.31
C LEU A 119 11.92 13.38 -8.53
N TRP A 120 12.15 14.05 -9.65
CA TRP A 120 12.24 13.40 -10.96
C TRP A 120 13.65 13.22 -11.48
N GLY A 121 14.65 13.81 -10.83
CA GLY A 121 16.03 13.68 -11.23
C GLY A 121 16.73 15.03 -11.43
N TYR A 122 17.99 15.08 -11.00
CA TYR A 122 18.97 16.04 -11.47
C TYR A 122 20.32 15.34 -11.63
N THR A 123 21.15 15.83 -12.54
CA THR A 123 22.52 15.31 -12.70
C THR A 123 23.38 15.76 -11.54
N ASP A 124 23.86 14.79 -10.76
CA ASP A 124 24.69 15.04 -9.60
C ASP A 124 26.15 15.35 -10.00
N PRO A 125 26.75 16.44 -9.50
CA PRO A 125 28.12 16.81 -9.84
C PRO A 125 29.17 15.76 -9.42
N ILE A 126 28.94 15.01 -8.34
CA ILE A 126 29.88 14.00 -7.82
C ILE A 126 29.73 12.70 -8.62
N LEU A 127 28.50 12.22 -8.83
CA LEU A 127 28.25 10.96 -9.53
C LEU A 127 28.34 11.06 -11.04
N ARG A 128 28.15 12.27 -11.61
CA ARG A 128 27.96 12.47 -13.05
C ARG A 128 26.82 11.62 -13.62
N GLY A 129 25.85 11.29 -12.79
CA GLY A 129 24.64 10.54 -13.11
C GLY A 129 23.43 11.18 -12.43
N ASP A 130 22.24 10.79 -12.85
CA ASP A 130 21.01 11.39 -12.35
C ASP A 130 20.58 10.78 -11.01
N VAL A 131 20.07 11.62 -10.12
CA VAL A 131 19.54 11.21 -8.82
C VAL A 131 18.23 11.92 -8.53
N GLY A 132 17.28 11.18 -7.94
CA GLY A 132 15.98 11.68 -7.54
C GLY A 132 15.22 10.63 -6.72
N PHE A 133 14.19 11.03 -5.99
CA PHE A 133 13.36 10.10 -5.21
C PHE A 133 12.57 9.13 -6.09
N PHE A 134 12.10 9.62 -7.24
CA PHE A 134 11.29 8.89 -8.23
C PHE A 134 11.96 8.96 -9.60
N LEU A 135 13.29 8.81 -9.62
CA LEU A 135 14.06 8.77 -10.85
C LEU A 135 13.52 7.65 -11.75
N ASP A 136 13.32 7.95 -13.04
CA ASP A 136 12.78 7.03 -14.05
C ASP A 136 11.42 6.42 -13.71
N TYR A 137 10.69 6.94 -12.73
CA TYR A 137 9.40 6.38 -12.33
C TYR A 137 8.35 6.52 -13.45
N ASN A 138 8.37 7.63 -14.19
CA ASN A 138 7.41 7.88 -15.25
C ASN A 138 7.56 6.90 -16.41
N ASN A 139 6.44 6.33 -16.86
CA ASN A 139 6.37 5.31 -17.92
C ASN A 139 7.00 3.95 -17.55
N THR A 140 7.22 3.70 -16.27
CA THR A 140 7.58 2.37 -15.77
C THR A 140 6.40 1.74 -15.03
N TYR A 141 6.50 0.44 -14.77
CA TYR A 141 5.56 -0.27 -13.93
C TYR A 141 6.34 -1.02 -12.85
N ASP A 142 5.76 -1.09 -11.66
CA ASP A 142 6.29 -1.95 -10.63
C ASP A 142 5.73 -3.37 -10.82
N GLY A 143 6.60 -4.35 -11.07
CA GLY A 143 6.19 -5.72 -11.35
C GLY A 143 7.16 -6.45 -12.29
N PRO A 144 6.73 -7.59 -12.85
CA PRO A 144 5.36 -8.13 -12.85
C PRO A 144 4.87 -8.63 -11.49
N PHE A 145 3.54 -8.67 -11.30
CA PHE A 145 2.86 -9.30 -10.16
C PHE A 145 2.03 -10.49 -10.65
N ASP A 146 2.25 -11.66 -10.06
CA ASP A 146 1.37 -12.82 -10.23
C ASP A 146 0.39 -12.86 -9.06
N VAL A 147 -0.89 -12.78 -9.37
CA VAL A 147 -1.97 -12.60 -8.38
C VAL A 147 -3.01 -13.69 -8.55
N PHE A 148 -3.47 -14.25 -7.44
CA PHE A 148 -4.54 -15.25 -7.43
C PHE A 148 -5.86 -14.61 -7.87
N THR A 149 -6.50 -15.22 -8.87
CA THR A 149 -7.78 -14.74 -9.43
C THR A 149 -8.99 -15.03 -8.54
N GLY A 150 -8.85 -15.91 -7.55
CA GLY A 150 -9.96 -16.38 -6.71
C GLY A 150 -10.87 -17.42 -7.37
N LYS A 151 -10.56 -17.88 -8.58
CA LYS A 151 -11.37 -18.88 -9.31
C LYS A 151 -11.50 -20.20 -8.56
N ASP A 152 -10.40 -20.69 -8.00
CA ASP A 152 -10.36 -21.98 -7.29
C ASP A 152 -10.79 -21.84 -5.83
N ASP A 153 -10.41 -20.72 -5.19
CA ASP A 153 -10.81 -20.36 -3.83
C ASP A 153 -10.88 -18.83 -3.70
N ILE A 154 -12.08 -18.33 -3.41
CA ILE A 154 -12.35 -16.90 -3.24
C ILE A 154 -11.57 -16.30 -2.07
N ALA A 155 -11.18 -17.10 -1.07
CA ALA A 155 -10.36 -16.65 0.05
C ALA A 155 -8.94 -16.23 -0.39
N ASN A 156 -8.52 -16.58 -1.62
CA ASN A 156 -7.22 -16.21 -2.17
C ASN A 156 -7.29 -15.07 -3.19
N VAL A 157 -8.47 -14.56 -3.54
CA VAL A 157 -8.58 -13.47 -4.54
C VAL A 157 -7.71 -12.27 -4.16
N GLY A 158 -6.97 -11.75 -5.13
CA GLY A 158 -6.11 -10.58 -4.96
C GLY A 158 -4.82 -10.84 -4.18
N LYS A 159 -4.61 -12.03 -3.60
CA LYS A 159 -3.35 -12.36 -2.93
C LYS A 159 -2.22 -12.47 -3.96
N ILE A 160 -1.05 -11.96 -3.59
CA ILE A 160 0.14 -12.00 -4.44
C ILE A 160 0.82 -13.36 -4.24
N ASP A 161 1.00 -14.09 -5.34
CA ASP A 161 1.80 -15.32 -5.39
C ASP A 161 3.28 -14.97 -5.60
N LYS A 162 3.56 -14.10 -6.59
CA LYS A 162 4.91 -13.67 -6.94
C LYS A 162 4.96 -12.20 -7.30
N TRP A 163 6.12 -11.61 -7.02
CA TRP A 163 6.49 -10.30 -7.52
C TRP A 163 7.88 -10.42 -8.15
N LYS A 164 7.99 -10.09 -9.44
CA LYS A 164 9.20 -10.26 -10.26
C LYS A 164 9.67 -11.73 -10.28
N GLU A 165 10.98 -11.97 -10.22
CA GLU A 165 11.57 -13.30 -10.13
C GLU A 165 11.58 -13.72 -8.65
N SER A 166 10.76 -14.70 -8.28
CA SER A 166 10.32 -15.07 -6.92
C SER A 166 11.36 -15.10 -5.78
N ASN A 167 10.83 -14.97 -4.55
CA ASN A 167 11.46 -14.78 -3.23
C ASN A 167 12.06 -13.38 -3.04
N LEU A 168 11.45 -12.59 -2.14
CA LEU A 168 12.14 -11.44 -1.57
C LEU A 168 13.46 -11.98 -0.97
N SER A 169 14.55 -11.30 -1.23
CA SER A 169 15.89 -11.67 -0.72
C SER A 169 16.53 -10.47 -0.04
N PHE A 170 15.69 -9.60 0.53
CA PHE A 170 16.11 -8.35 1.12
C PHE A 170 16.48 -8.53 2.59
N TRP A 171 15.84 -9.46 3.29
CA TRP A 171 15.93 -9.58 4.74
C TRP A 171 16.80 -10.75 5.22
N ASN A 172 17.18 -11.66 4.31
CA ASN A 172 17.97 -12.88 4.62
C ASN A 172 17.30 -13.76 5.67
N ASP A 173 15.96 -13.80 5.67
CA ASP A 173 15.17 -14.56 6.62
C ASP A 173 13.85 -14.97 5.97
N GLU A 174 13.52 -16.26 6.07
CA GLU A 174 12.36 -16.85 5.40
C GLU A 174 11.05 -16.19 5.81
N TYR A 175 10.90 -15.78 7.08
CA TYR A 175 9.69 -15.12 7.57
C TYR A 175 9.61 -13.67 7.11
N CYS A 176 10.69 -12.90 7.24
CA CYS A 176 10.71 -11.50 6.83
C CYS A 176 10.61 -11.31 5.30
N ASP A 177 11.07 -12.28 4.52
CA ASP A 177 11.01 -12.30 3.06
C ASP A 177 9.69 -12.89 2.50
N MET A 178 8.70 -13.22 3.36
CA MET A 178 7.39 -13.69 2.90
C MET A 178 6.60 -12.60 2.16
N LEU A 179 6.09 -12.95 0.99
CA LEU A 179 5.06 -12.19 0.28
C LEU A 179 3.67 -12.56 0.82
N ASN A 180 3.22 -11.82 1.82
CA ASN A 180 1.93 -12.03 2.45
C ASN A 180 0.88 -11.02 1.97
N GLY A 181 -0.30 -11.53 1.65
CA GLY A 181 -1.50 -10.73 1.42
C GLY A 181 -1.67 -10.21 0.00
N THR A 182 -2.42 -9.11 -0.14
CA THR A 182 -2.72 -8.46 -1.42
C THR A 182 -1.84 -7.24 -1.65
N ASP A 183 -2.17 -6.39 -2.63
CA ASP A 183 -1.57 -5.06 -2.83
C ASP A 183 -2.28 -3.94 -2.05
N ALA A 184 -3.22 -4.30 -1.15
CA ALA A 184 -4.12 -3.42 -0.40
C ALA A 184 -5.18 -2.64 -1.20
N SER A 185 -5.26 -2.80 -2.52
CA SER A 185 -6.37 -2.23 -3.32
C SER A 185 -7.69 -2.94 -3.05
N SER A 186 -7.59 -4.24 -2.79
CA SER A 186 -8.70 -5.12 -2.41
C SER A 186 -8.19 -6.26 -1.55
N PHE A 187 -9.11 -6.87 -0.80
CA PHE A 187 -8.89 -8.02 0.06
C PHE A 187 -9.93 -9.09 -0.26
N PRO A 188 -9.72 -10.34 0.17
CA PRO A 188 -10.76 -11.36 0.08
C PRO A 188 -12.07 -10.90 0.74
N PRO A 189 -13.23 -11.30 0.19
CA PRO A 189 -14.54 -10.87 0.69
C PRO A 189 -14.83 -11.40 2.10
N PHE A 190 -15.85 -10.83 2.73
CA PHE A 190 -16.27 -11.16 4.10
C PHE A 190 -15.20 -10.87 5.16
N VAL A 191 -14.62 -9.67 5.10
CA VAL A 191 -13.57 -9.20 5.99
C VAL A 191 -14.06 -9.18 7.45
N ASN A 192 -13.26 -9.77 8.33
CA ASN A 192 -13.52 -9.86 9.76
C ASN A 192 -12.77 -8.77 10.52
N LYS A 193 -13.38 -8.24 11.58
CA LYS A 193 -12.77 -7.24 12.47
C LYS A 193 -11.63 -7.81 13.34
N LYS A 194 -11.61 -9.12 13.56
CA LYS A 194 -10.60 -9.79 14.41
C LYS A 194 -9.31 -10.10 13.67
N ASP A 195 -9.39 -10.26 12.35
CA ASP A 195 -8.28 -10.74 11.55
C ASP A 195 -7.52 -9.55 10.94
N PRO A 196 -6.19 -9.51 11.05
CA PRO A 196 -5.40 -8.46 10.43
C PRO A 196 -5.40 -8.62 8.90
N LEU A 197 -5.41 -7.49 8.20
CA LEU A 197 -5.28 -7.45 6.75
C LEU A 197 -3.81 -7.36 6.38
N PHE A 198 -3.28 -8.43 5.79
CA PHE A 198 -1.91 -8.47 5.27
C PHE A 198 -1.86 -7.92 3.85
N PHE A 199 -0.81 -7.18 3.54
CA PHE A 199 -0.52 -6.72 2.20
C PHE A 199 0.98 -6.50 2.01
N PHE A 200 1.44 -6.69 0.77
CA PHE A 200 2.79 -6.38 0.35
C PHE A 200 2.83 -4.96 -0.21
N SER A 201 3.84 -4.17 0.20
CA SER A 201 4.13 -2.89 -0.44
C SER A 201 5.57 -2.86 -0.90
N SER A 202 5.73 -2.81 -2.22
CA SER A 202 7.03 -2.72 -2.89
C SER A 202 7.82 -1.46 -2.51
N ASP A 203 7.15 -0.34 -2.26
CA ASP A 203 7.79 0.91 -1.81
C ASP A 203 8.59 0.77 -0.50
N ILE A 204 8.20 -0.17 0.36
CA ILE A 204 8.88 -0.46 1.64
C ILE A 204 9.51 -1.86 1.67
N CYS A 205 9.44 -2.59 0.56
CA CYS A 205 10.15 -3.85 0.33
C CYS A 205 9.83 -4.97 1.32
N ARG A 206 8.61 -4.99 1.88
CA ARG A 206 8.13 -6.05 2.76
C ARG A 206 6.61 -6.12 2.81
N SER A 207 6.11 -7.24 3.31
CA SER A 207 4.73 -7.33 3.76
C SER A 207 4.53 -6.72 5.15
N VAL A 208 3.36 -6.12 5.33
CA VAL A 208 2.90 -5.52 6.58
C VAL A 208 1.43 -5.90 6.80
N SER A 209 0.92 -5.59 7.99
CA SER A 209 -0.48 -5.81 8.33
C SER A 209 -1.14 -4.55 8.88
N ALA A 210 -2.43 -4.40 8.60
CA ALA A 210 -3.30 -3.41 9.23
C ALA A 210 -4.35 -4.08 10.12
N SER A 211 -4.64 -3.45 11.27
CA SER A 211 -5.60 -3.95 12.25
C SER A 211 -6.84 -3.07 12.29
N TYR A 212 -8.00 -3.68 12.54
CA TYR A 212 -9.26 -2.98 12.68
C TYR A 212 -9.20 -1.95 13.81
N GLU A 213 -9.68 -0.75 13.53
CA GLU A 213 -9.79 0.34 14.50
C GLU A 213 -11.26 0.62 14.83
N ARG A 214 -12.08 0.88 13.80
CA ARG A 214 -13.49 1.27 13.97
C ARG A 214 -14.31 1.09 12.70
N THR A 215 -15.63 1.02 12.85
CA THR A 215 -16.58 1.10 11.73
C THR A 215 -16.90 2.56 11.44
N MET A 216 -17.04 2.89 10.15
CA MET A 216 -17.43 4.22 9.69
C MET A 216 -18.46 4.12 8.57
N ASN A 217 -19.14 5.22 8.29
CA ASN A 217 -20.01 5.35 7.13
C ASN A 217 -19.36 6.28 6.10
N LEU A 218 -19.05 5.74 4.93
CA LEU A 218 -18.50 6.47 3.79
C LEU A 218 -19.59 6.60 2.72
N LYS A 219 -20.19 7.79 2.60
CA LYS A 219 -21.22 8.07 1.57
C LYS A 219 -22.43 7.12 1.60
N GLY A 220 -22.83 6.68 2.79
CA GLY A 220 -23.90 5.70 2.98
C GLY A 220 -23.46 4.23 2.91
N ILE A 221 -22.15 3.97 2.77
CA ILE A 221 -21.57 2.61 2.75
C ILE A 221 -20.84 2.37 4.07
N ASP A 222 -21.17 1.27 4.76
CA ASP A 222 -20.46 0.90 5.98
C ASP A 222 -19.10 0.28 5.64
N VAL A 223 -18.04 0.87 6.19
CA VAL A 223 -16.65 0.46 5.97
C VAL A 223 -15.94 0.22 7.29
N TYR A 224 -14.95 -0.67 7.26
CA TYR A 224 -14.08 -0.95 8.39
C TYR A 224 -12.76 -0.19 8.19
N ARG A 225 -12.45 0.69 9.13
CA ARG A 225 -11.16 1.38 9.17
C ARG A 225 -10.12 0.45 9.74
N PHE A 226 -9.16 0.08 8.92
CA PHE A 226 -7.94 -0.60 9.29
C PHE A 226 -6.78 0.39 9.31
N SER A 227 -5.81 0.18 10.20
CA SER A 227 -4.65 1.05 10.30
C SER A 227 -3.39 0.26 10.63
N LEU A 228 -2.22 0.76 10.20
CA LEU A 228 -0.95 0.14 10.59
C LEU A 228 -0.78 0.29 12.10
N HIS A 229 -0.58 -0.83 12.78
CA HIS A 229 -0.37 -0.85 14.22
C HIS A 229 1.04 -0.35 14.57
N ALA A 230 1.21 0.28 15.73
CA ALA A 230 2.53 0.75 16.19
C ALA A 230 3.58 -0.39 16.28
N LEU A 231 3.12 -1.63 16.49
CA LEU A 231 3.97 -2.83 16.52
C LEU A 231 4.61 -3.18 15.17
N THR A 232 4.04 -2.71 14.05
CA THR A 232 4.57 -3.00 12.70
C THR A 232 6.00 -2.49 12.52
N LEU A 233 6.33 -1.33 13.10
CA LEU A 233 7.67 -0.73 13.07
C LEU A 233 8.33 -0.71 14.46
N ALA A 234 7.81 -1.43 15.44
CA ALA A 234 8.39 -1.48 16.78
C ALA A 234 9.73 -2.23 16.77
N SER A 235 10.59 -1.92 17.75
CA SER A 235 11.84 -2.64 17.93
C SER A 235 11.61 -4.11 18.31
N PRO A 236 12.55 -5.01 18.01
CA PRO A 236 12.56 -6.40 18.47
C PRO A 236 12.38 -6.62 19.98
N GLU A 237 12.70 -5.62 20.81
CA GLU A 237 12.44 -5.68 22.26
C GLU A 237 10.95 -5.66 22.59
N VAL A 238 10.15 -4.97 21.78
CA VAL A 238 8.70 -4.83 21.95
C VAL A 238 7.96 -5.85 21.08
N ASN A 239 8.44 -6.07 19.85
CA ASN A 239 7.89 -7.05 18.92
C ASN A 239 9.00 -7.96 18.37
N PRO A 240 9.24 -9.14 18.97
CA PRO A 240 10.32 -10.06 18.57
C PRO A 240 10.28 -10.50 17.11
N ASP A 241 9.09 -10.53 16.49
CA ASP A 241 8.91 -10.88 15.08
C ASP A 241 9.65 -9.91 14.15
N ASN A 242 9.93 -8.68 14.60
CA ASN A 242 10.65 -7.70 13.81
C ASN A 242 12.17 -7.90 13.80
N LYS A 243 12.71 -8.92 14.46
CA LYS A 243 14.16 -9.14 14.60
C LYS A 243 14.88 -9.25 13.26
N CYS A 244 14.30 -9.93 12.29
CA CYS A 244 14.91 -10.11 10.96
C CYS A 244 14.89 -8.84 10.09
N PHE A 245 14.07 -7.83 10.42
CA PHE A 245 14.14 -6.51 9.74
C PHE A 245 15.28 -5.62 10.28
N CYS A 246 15.99 -6.06 11.32
CA CYS A 246 17.13 -5.33 11.85
C CYS A 246 18.42 -5.67 11.07
N SER A 247 18.79 -4.82 10.13
CA SER A 247 19.94 -5.02 9.23
C SER A 247 21.31 -4.79 9.90
N ASN A 248 21.42 -3.80 10.79
CA ASN A 248 22.71 -3.34 11.31
C ASN A 248 22.63 -2.92 12.77
N MET A 249 23.35 -3.64 13.63
CA MET A 249 23.37 -3.42 15.09
C MET A 249 23.91 -2.05 15.49
N LYS A 250 24.83 -1.46 14.73
CA LYS A 250 25.44 -0.17 15.08
C LYS A 250 24.47 0.98 14.86
N THR A 251 23.80 0.99 13.71
CA THR A 251 22.89 2.07 13.32
C THR A 251 21.55 2.00 14.04
N THR A 252 21.10 0.80 14.38
CA THR A 252 19.84 0.55 15.10
C THR A 252 20.00 0.50 16.62
N LYS A 253 21.19 0.82 17.14
CA LYS A 253 21.52 0.78 18.59
C LYS A 253 21.19 -0.59 19.20
N ASN A 254 21.76 -1.65 18.64
CA ASN A 254 21.48 -3.06 18.95
C ASN A 254 20.00 -3.42 18.76
N CYS A 255 19.40 -2.99 17.65
CA CYS A 255 17.98 -3.20 17.33
C CYS A 255 17.00 -2.65 18.38
N THR A 256 17.35 -1.57 19.08
CA THR A 256 16.44 -0.93 20.06
C THR A 256 15.72 0.27 19.48
N LEU A 257 16.19 0.80 18.34
CA LEU A 257 15.56 1.91 17.63
C LEU A 257 14.25 1.45 16.96
N ALA A 258 13.14 2.12 17.30
CA ALA A 258 11.80 1.83 16.82
C ALA A 258 11.25 2.93 15.90
N GLY A 259 10.26 2.58 15.09
CA GLY A 259 9.51 3.45 14.16
C GLY A 259 10.20 3.74 12.84
N VAL A 260 11.26 2.99 12.51
CA VAL A 260 12.05 3.15 11.29
C VAL A 260 12.39 1.77 10.71
N LEU A 261 12.42 1.67 9.38
CA LEU A 261 12.77 0.47 8.64
C LEU A 261 13.90 0.79 7.67
N ASP A 262 15.00 0.05 7.76
CA ASP A 262 16.09 0.13 6.78
C ASP A 262 15.68 -0.57 5.48
N ILE A 263 15.58 0.15 4.38
CA ILE A 263 15.23 -0.41 3.06
C ILE A 263 16.43 -0.38 2.09
N SER A 264 17.65 -0.27 2.60
CA SER A 264 18.86 -0.22 1.78
C SER A 264 19.02 -1.43 0.85
N ALA A 265 18.58 -2.62 1.27
CA ALA A 265 18.64 -3.85 0.49
C ALA A 265 17.90 -3.74 -0.85
N CYS A 266 16.74 -3.07 -0.90
CA CYS A 266 15.99 -2.85 -2.13
C CYS A 266 16.25 -1.47 -2.79
N GLN A 267 17.06 -0.63 -2.14
CA GLN A 267 17.48 0.68 -2.64
C GLN A 267 18.94 0.68 -3.11
N GLN A 268 19.42 -0.47 -3.61
CA GLN A 268 20.77 -0.62 -4.17
C GLN A 268 21.87 -0.19 -3.17
N GLY A 269 21.69 -0.48 -1.89
CA GLY A 269 22.63 -0.16 -0.81
C GLY A 269 22.59 1.29 -0.32
N ARG A 270 21.72 2.16 -0.86
CA ARG A 270 21.53 3.52 -0.34
C ARG A 270 20.93 3.45 1.07
N PRO A 271 21.39 4.27 2.05
CA PRO A 271 21.00 4.18 3.46
C PRO A 271 19.65 4.88 3.70
N ILE A 272 18.65 4.44 2.96
CA ILE A 272 17.29 4.97 2.99
C ILE A 272 16.52 4.21 4.06
N TYR A 273 15.86 4.97 4.92
CA TYR A 273 15.02 4.45 5.99
C TYR A 273 13.61 4.99 5.83
N ILE A 274 12.61 4.11 5.93
CA ILE A 274 11.21 4.50 5.91
C ILE A 274 10.68 4.61 7.34
N SER A 275 9.87 5.63 7.59
CA SER A 275 9.11 5.78 8.82
C SER A 275 7.70 6.28 8.53
N LEU A 276 6.87 6.39 9.56
CA LEU A 276 5.69 7.25 9.47
C LEU A 276 6.11 8.74 9.54
N PRO A 277 5.30 9.67 9.00
CA PRO A 277 5.61 11.09 9.04
C PRO A 277 5.86 11.63 10.45
N HIS A 278 6.83 12.53 10.54
CA HIS A 278 7.33 13.11 11.79
C HIS A 278 7.79 12.06 12.83
N PHE A 279 8.20 10.88 12.37
CA PHE A 279 8.53 9.72 13.21
C PHE A 279 7.40 9.36 14.18
N LEU A 280 6.14 9.37 13.70
CA LEU A 280 5.02 8.82 14.47
C LEU A 280 5.33 7.38 14.90
N HIS A 281 5.09 7.08 16.19
CA HIS A 281 5.47 5.83 16.87
C HIS A 281 6.99 5.51 16.95
N GLY A 282 7.86 6.42 16.53
CA GLY A 282 9.31 6.24 16.63
C GLY A 282 9.90 6.51 18.00
N SER A 283 11.10 5.98 18.23
CA SER A 283 11.88 6.22 19.45
C SER A 283 12.08 7.72 19.70
N PRO A 284 12.08 8.17 20.97
CA PRO A 284 12.25 9.58 21.32
C PRO A 284 13.49 10.24 20.69
N SER A 285 14.61 9.52 20.57
CA SER A 285 15.84 10.04 19.99
C SER A 285 15.67 10.54 18.54
N LEU A 286 14.76 9.96 17.77
CA LEU A 286 14.49 10.40 16.39
C LEU A 286 13.89 11.80 16.32
N ARG A 287 13.24 12.24 17.41
CA ARG A 287 12.55 13.55 17.50
C ARG A 287 13.38 14.59 18.23
N THR A 288 14.35 14.18 19.06
CA THR A 288 15.26 15.11 19.73
C THR A 288 16.36 15.62 18.81
N ASP A 289 16.76 14.80 17.84
CA ASP A 289 17.92 15.10 16.98
C ASP A 289 17.57 16.06 15.83
N VAL A 290 16.28 16.27 15.55
CA VAL A 290 15.78 17.11 14.45
C VAL A 290 14.70 18.07 14.97
N LEU A 291 14.96 19.37 14.83
CA LEU A 291 14.02 20.43 15.20
C LEU A 291 12.90 20.55 14.16
N GLY A 292 11.66 20.81 14.62
CA GLY A 292 10.50 21.05 13.75
C GLY A 292 9.58 19.83 13.54
N LEU A 293 9.84 18.71 14.21
CA LEU A 293 8.99 17.52 14.12
C LEU A 293 7.81 17.59 15.11
N ASN A 294 6.60 17.28 14.64
CA ASN A 294 5.38 17.33 15.44
C ASN A 294 4.44 16.17 15.05
N PRO A 295 4.65 14.95 15.56
CA PRO A 295 3.85 13.78 15.18
C PRO A 295 2.41 13.87 15.70
N HIS A 296 1.43 13.68 14.81
CA HIS A 296 0.00 13.62 15.11
C HIS A 296 -0.62 12.38 14.46
N GLU A 297 -1.34 11.57 15.24
CA GLU A 297 -2.04 10.36 14.76
C GLU A 297 -2.95 10.66 13.57
N GLU A 298 -3.81 11.67 13.70
CA GLU A 298 -4.80 12.03 12.69
C GLU A 298 -4.15 12.38 11.33
N HIS A 299 -3.00 13.06 11.36
CA HIS A 299 -2.34 13.56 10.17
C HIS A 299 -1.28 12.62 9.61
N HIS A 300 -0.72 11.72 10.42
CA HIS A 300 0.46 10.93 10.04
C HIS A 300 0.24 9.42 10.09
N LYS A 301 -0.91 8.93 10.55
CA LYS A 301 -1.23 7.50 10.50
C LYS A 301 -1.61 7.06 9.09
N THR A 302 -1.22 5.85 8.70
CA THR A 302 -1.68 5.19 7.47
C THR A 302 -2.94 4.36 7.76
N PHE A 303 -3.97 4.51 6.93
CA PHE A 303 -5.24 3.79 7.09
C PHE A 303 -5.81 3.31 5.75
N LEU A 304 -6.65 2.28 5.83
CA LEU A 304 -7.45 1.70 4.75
C LEU A 304 -8.89 1.60 5.25
N ASP A 305 -9.86 2.11 4.51
CA ASP A 305 -11.28 1.93 4.79
C ASP A 305 -11.84 0.91 3.80
N VAL A 306 -12.11 -0.30 4.30
CA VAL A 306 -12.45 -1.49 3.51
C VAL A 306 -13.93 -1.82 3.69
N GLU A 307 -14.66 -2.02 2.59
CA GLU A 307 -16.03 -2.50 2.66
C GLU A 307 -16.04 -4.01 2.96
N PRO A 308 -16.71 -4.46 4.03
CA PRO A 308 -16.49 -5.79 4.57
C PRO A 308 -17.02 -6.93 3.68
N THR A 309 -18.05 -6.70 2.87
CA THR A 309 -18.67 -7.76 2.08
C THR A 309 -17.84 -8.09 0.85
N SER A 310 -17.45 -7.08 0.07
CA SER A 310 -16.63 -7.20 -1.14
C SER A 310 -15.13 -7.32 -0.85
N GLY A 311 -14.66 -6.73 0.24
CA GLY A 311 -13.24 -6.59 0.54
C GLY A 311 -12.55 -5.44 -0.20
N PHE A 312 -13.29 -4.56 -0.89
CA PHE A 312 -12.69 -3.44 -1.62
C PHE A 312 -12.28 -2.29 -0.70
N THR A 313 -11.10 -1.72 -0.94
CA THR A 313 -10.65 -0.49 -0.29
C THR A 313 -11.32 0.70 -0.98
N LEU A 314 -12.19 1.42 -0.25
CA LEU A 314 -12.99 2.52 -0.81
C LEU A 314 -12.44 3.91 -0.44
N ASN A 315 -11.61 3.99 0.59
CA ASN A 315 -10.89 5.19 0.96
C ASN A 315 -9.58 4.82 1.65
N PHE A 316 -8.49 5.50 1.36
CA PHE A 316 -7.22 5.24 2.05
C PHE A 316 -6.33 6.47 2.14
N ALA A 317 -5.39 6.41 3.08
CA ALA A 317 -4.26 7.32 3.12
C ALA A 317 -2.99 6.52 3.46
N LYS A 318 -2.11 6.37 2.48
CA LYS A 318 -0.77 5.83 2.63
C LYS A 318 0.19 6.98 2.92
N ARG A 319 0.73 6.99 4.14
CA ARG A 319 1.60 8.04 4.64
C ARG A 319 2.95 7.47 5.03
N ILE A 320 3.98 7.85 4.28
CA ILE A 320 5.35 7.38 4.46
C ILE A 320 6.31 8.55 4.50
N GLN A 321 7.38 8.42 5.26
CA GLN A 321 8.47 9.38 5.33
C GLN A 321 9.76 8.69 4.90
N VAL A 322 10.43 9.33 3.94
CA VAL A 322 11.74 8.93 3.45
C VAL A 322 12.77 9.66 4.28
N ASN A 323 13.63 8.89 4.93
CA ASN A 323 14.72 9.36 5.76
C ASN A 323 16.03 8.84 5.20
N MET A 324 17.10 9.54 5.52
CA MET A 324 18.44 9.10 5.18
C MET A 324 19.31 9.05 6.42
N MET A 325 20.05 7.95 6.57
CA MET A 325 20.99 7.80 7.66
C MET A 325 22.36 8.36 7.30
N TYR A 326 22.96 9.08 8.26
CA TYR A 326 24.33 9.54 8.18
C TYR A 326 25.06 9.25 9.49
N GLY A 327 26.39 9.19 9.42
CA GLY A 327 27.22 8.85 10.57
C GLY A 327 28.58 9.55 10.55
N PRO A 328 29.37 9.38 11.63
CA PRO A 328 30.67 10.01 11.78
C PRO A 328 31.67 9.51 10.72
N SER A 329 32.46 10.43 10.14
CA SER A 329 33.63 10.09 9.33
C SER A 329 34.82 10.96 9.71
N LYS A 330 36.00 10.32 9.89
CA LYS A 330 37.26 11.01 10.21
C LYS A 330 37.90 11.68 8.99
N VAL A 331 37.54 11.23 7.79
CA VAL A 331 38.16 11.67 6.53
C VAL A 331 37.34 12.79 5.89
N ILE A 332 36.02 12.58 5.78
CA ILE A 332 35.12 13.49 5.09
C ILE A 332 34.88 14.71 5.94
N THR A 333 35.36 15.87 5.50
CA THR A 333 35.42 17.09 6.33
C THR A 333 34.05 17.52 6.81
N VAL A 334 33.01 17.32 5.99
CA VAL A 334 31.65 17.72 6.32
C VAL A 334 30.96 16.81 7.35
N LEU A 335 31.47 15.59 7.54
CA LEU A 335 30.96 14.61 8.52
C LEU A 335 31.80 14.54 9.79
N LYS A 336 32.93 15.26 9.87
CA LYS A 336 33.83 15.25 11.05
C LYS A 336 33.15 15.72 12.35
N LYS A 337 32.11 16.56 12.23
CA LYS A 337 31.36 17.10 13.38
C LYS A 337 30.19 16.21 13.80
N VAL A 338 29.82 15.24 12.98
CA VAL A 338 28.78 14.26 13.31
C VAL A 338 29.35 13.32 14.36
N LYS A 339 28.68 13.20 15.51
CA LYS A 339 29.17 12.40 16.65
C LYS A 339 28.63 10.98 16.66
N ASP A 340 27.39 10.80 16.22
CA ASP A 340 26.68 9.52 16.20
C ASP A 340 25.90 9.35 14.90
N TYR A 341 25.38 8.16 14.65
CA TYR A 341 24.48 7.91 13.53
C TYR A 341 23.13 8.58 13.79
N THR A 342 22.68 9.37 12.82
CA THR A 342 21.44 10.14 12.93
C THR A 342 20.62 9.96 11.66
N LEU A 343 19.31 9.89 11.82
CA LEU A 343 18.35 9.84 10.72
C LEU A 343 17.85 11.24 10.40
N PHE A 344 18.09 11.68 9.16
CA PHE A 344 17.57 12.94 8.67
C PHE A 344 16.30 12.71 7.84
N PRO A 345 15.14 13.28 8.23
CA PRO A 345 13.93 13.20 7.41
C PRO A 345 14.10 14.08 6.17
N LEU A 346 13.91 13.49 4.98
CA LEU A 346 14.05 14.21 3.71
C LEU A 346 12.71 14.73 3.20
N VAL A 347 11.72 13.85 3.14
CA VAL A 347 10.39 14.15 2.63
C VAL A 347 9.38 13.14 3.17
N TRP A 348 8.11 13.54 3.27
CA TRP A 348 7.02 12.60 3.50
C TRP A 348 5.91 12.78 2.47
N LEU A 349 5.23 11.69 2.18
CA LEU A 349 4.20 11.59 1.15
C LEU A 349 2.89 11.16 1.76
N ASN A 350 1.79 11.68 1.22
CA ASN A 350 0.43 11.27 1.51
C ASN A 350 -0.25 10.87 0.20
N GLU A 351 -0.21 9.59 -0.11
CA GLU A 351 -0.97 9.03 -1.22
C GLU A 351 -2.35 8.65 -0.72
N THR A 352 -3.38 9.22 -1.34
CA THR A 352 -4.77 9.05 -0.91
C THR A 352 -5.64 8.75 -2.10
N ALA A 353 -6.67 7.95 -1.91
CA ALA A 353 -7.79 7.88 -2.85
C ALA A 353 -9.07 7.73 -2.04
N THR A 354 -10.15 8.29 -2.55
CA THR A 354 -11.48 8.15 -1.98
C THR A 354 -12.47 7.92 -3.09
N LEU A 355 -13.44 7.06 -2.83
CA LEU A 355 -14.59 6.83 -3.69
C LEU A 355 -15.33 8.15 -3.97
N ASP A 356 -15.57 8.47 -5.24
CA ASP A 356 -16.39 9.61 -5.66
C ASP A 356 -17.90 9.31 -5.50
N ASP A 357 -18.75 10.32 -5.64
CA ASP A 357 -20.19 10.17 -5.37
C ASP A 357 -20.90 9.30 -6.42
N GLU A 358 -20.49 9.38 -7.69
CA GLU A 358 -21.09 8.59 -8.77
C GLU A 358 -20.77 7.11 -8.59
N THR A 359 -19.50 6.78 -8.34
CA THR A 359 -19.08 5.40 -8.06
C THR A 359 -19.71 4.88 -6.76
N ALA A 360 -19.92 5.72 -5.75
CA ALA A 360 -20.61 5.33 -4.52
C ALA A 360 -22.08 4.96 -4.76
N GLU A 361 -22.82 5.73 -5.57
CA GLU A 361 -24.20 5.40 -5.94
C GLU A 361 -24.27 4.12 -6.78
N MET A 362 -23.34 3.95 -7.72
CA MET A 362 -23.22 2.72 -8.51
C MET A 362 -22.97 1.52 -7.58
N PHE A 363 -22.02 1.61 -6.65
CA PHE A 363 -21.69 0.55 -5.70
C PHE A 363 -22.89 0.17 -4.82
N LYS A 364 -23.61 1.17 -4.28
CA LYS A 364 -24.83 0.95 -3.49
C LYS A 364 -25.93 0.27 -4.29
N LYS A 365 -26.14 0.66 -5.55
CA LYS A 365 -27.20 0.13 -6.41
C LYS A 365 -26.90 -1.29 -6.89
N GLU A 366 -25.66 -1.55 -7.28
CA GLU A 366 -25.26 -2.81 -7.90
C GLU A 366 -24.97 -3.92 -6.88
N LEU A 367 -24.37 -3.57 -5.75
CA LEU A 367 -23.98 -4.55 -4.73
C LEU A 367 -24.94 -4.52 -3.54
N ILE A 368 -24.94 -3.42 -2.78
CA ILE A 368 -25.59 -3.36 -1.45
C ILE A 368 -27.11 -3.57 -1.56
N SER A 369 -27.75 -2.86 -2.48
CA SER A 369 -29.21 -2.94 -2.68
C SER A 369 -29.66 -4.34 -3.11
N ARG A 370 -28.84 -5.05 -3.90
CA ARG A 370 -29.16 -6.42 -4.33
C ARG A 370 -29.03 -7.41 -3.18
N ILE A 371 -27.98 -7.28 -2.38
CA ILE A 371 -27.77 -8.12 -1.20
C ILE A 371 -28.90 -7.91 -0.19
N GLN A 372 -29.25 -6.65 0.11
CA GLN A 372 -30.37 -6.33 1.01
C GLN A 372 -31.70 -6.87 0.48
N MET A 373 -31.97 -6.77 -0.83
CA MET A 373 -33.17 -7.35 -1.43
C MET A 373 -33.24 -8.86 -1.22
N LEU A 374 -32.13 -9.58 -1.45
CA LEU A 374 -32.06 -11.03 -1.25
C LEU A 374 -32.29 -11.41 0.21
N GLU A 375 -31.71 -10.65 1.15
CA GLU A 375 -31.90 -10.88 2.58
C GLU A 375 -33.36 -10.66 3.00
N ILE A 376 -34.00 -9.59 2.51
CA ILE A 376 -35.41 -9.32 2.76
C ILE A 376 -36.29 -10.44 2.20
N ILE A 377 -36.04 -10.87 0.96
CA ILE A 377 -36.78 -11.99 0.34
C ILE A 377 -36.62 -13.27 1.17
N GLN A 378 -35.40 -13.58 1.61
CA GLN A 378 -35.12 -14.74 2.45
C GLN A 378 -35.91 -14.67 3.78
N GLN A 379 -35.88 -13.52 4.46
CA GLN A 379 -36.60 -13.32 5.72
C GLN A 379 -38.12 -13.44 5.53
N VAL A 380 -38.67 -12.90 4.44
CA VAL A 380 -40.09 -13.02 4.09
C VAL A 380 -40.48 -14.47 3.82
N LEU A 381 -39.70 -15.20 3.01
CA LEU A 381 -39.96 -16.62 2.71
C LEU A 381 -39.91 -17.47 3.98
N LEU A 382 -38.95 -17.22 4.88
CA LEU A 382 -38.86 -17.90 6.17
C LEU A 382 -40.09 -17.59 7.05
N GLY A 383 -40.50 -16.32 7.11
CA GLY A 383 -41.68 -15.89 7.85
C GLY A 383 -42.97 -16.55 7.35
N VAL A 384 -43.16 -16.63 6.03
CA VAL A 384 -44.29 -17.33 5.40
C VAL A 384 -44.23 -18.83 5.71
N GLY A 385 -43.04 -19.45 5.62
CA GLY A 385 -42.86 -20.87 5.94
C GLY A 385 -43.23 -21.20 7.39
N ILE A 386 -42.80 -20.37 8.35
CA ILE A 386 -43.17 -20.50 9.77
C ILE A 386 -44.69 -20.33 9.95
N GLY A 387 -45.29 -19.34 9.27
CA GLY A 387 -46.73 -19.11 9.33
C GLY A 387 -47.53 -20.32 8.85
N VAL A 388 -47.17 -20.89 7.70
CA VAL A 388 -47.82 -22.09 7.15
C VAL A 388 -47.62 -23.29 8.09
N PHE A 389 -46.41 -23.47 8.63
CA PHE A 389 -46.12 -24.55 9.58
C PHE A 389 -46.98 -24.46 10.85
N LEU A 390 -47.13 -23.26 11.43
CA LEU A 390 -47.99 -23.04 12.58
C LEU A 390 -49.47 -23.30 12.25
N LEU A 391 -49.93 -22.88 11.07
CA LEU A 391 -51.30 -23.18 10.62
C LEU A 391 -51.55 -24.68 10.45
N CYS A 392 -50.60 -25.42 9.87
CA CYS A 392 -50.66 -26.87 9.75
C CYS A 392 -50.67 -27.56 11.11
N LEU A 393 -49.83 -27.11 12.06
CA LEU A 393 -49.82 -27.62 13.43
C LEU A 393 -51.16 -27.38 14.13
N LEU A 394 -51.70 -26.16 14.04
CA LEU A 394 -53.02 -25.84 14.58
C LEU A 394 -54.11 -26.74 13.98
N GLY A 395 -54.11 -26.91 12.65
CA GLY A 395 -55.00 -27.84 11.95
C GLY A 395 -54.89 -29.28 12.47
N PHE A 396 -53.66 -29.77 12.65
CA PHE A 396 -53.41 -31.10 13.21
C PHE A 396 -53.95 -31.26 14.63
N PHE A 397 -53.73 -30.29 15.52
CA PHE A 397 -54.27 -30.32 16.89
C PHE A 397 -55.79 -30.28 16.92
N ILE A 398 -56.43 -29.48 16.05
CA ILE A 398 -57.89 -29.42 15.94
C ILE A 398 -58.46 -30.77 15.49
N VAL A 399 -57.89 -31.38 14.44
CA VAL A 399 -58.32 -32.69 13.93
C VAL A 399 -58.14 -33.78 14.99
N ARG A 400 -57.00 -33.82 15.67
CA ARG A 400 -56.72 -34.80 16.73
C ARG A 400 -57.70 -34.65 17.91
N ARG A 401 -58.01 -33.42 18.30
CA ARG A 401 -59.00 -33.15 19.38
C ARG A 401 -60.41 -33.58 18.97
N SER A 402 -60.78 -33.41 17.70
CA SER A 402 -62.05 -33.87 17.15
C SER A 402 -62.15 -35.40 17.12
N HIS A 403 -61.08 -36.09 16.69
CA HIS A 403 -61.02 -37.55 16.68
C HIS A 403 -61.17 -38.15 18.09
N ASN A 404 -60.42 -37.63 19.07
CA ASN A 404 -60.52 -38.09 20.46
C ASN A 404 -61.92 -37.86 21.06
N LYS A 405 -62.63 -36.79 20.66
CA LYS A 405 -64.02 -36.57 21.07
C LYS A 405 -65.00 -37.59 20.47
N LYS A 406 -64.73 -38.09 19.26
CA LYS A 406 -65.56 -39.11 18.60
C LYS A 406 -65.34 -40.52 19.16
N GLU A 407 -64.17 -40.83 19.72
CA GLU A 407 -63.95 -42.12 20.38
C GLU A 407 -64.51 -42.19 21.81
N LEU A 408 -64.81 -41.04 22.44
CA LEU A 408 -65.40 -40.98 23.79
C LEU A 408 -66.95 -40.88 23.79
N ALA A 409 -67.58 -40.72 22.62
CA ALA A 409 -69.03 -40.64 22.45
C ALA A 409 -69.52 -41.91 21.75
#